data_AF-A0A2S7IVZ3-F1
#
_entry.id   AF-A0A2S7IVZ3-F1
#
_cell.length_a   1.000
_cell.length_b   1.000
_cell.length_c   1.000
_cell.angle_alpha   90.00
_cell.angle_beta   90.00
_cell.angle_gamma   90.00
#
_symmetry.space_group_name_H-M   'P 1'
#
loop_
_entity.id
_entity.type
_entity.pdbx_description
1 polymer ?
#
loop_
_entity_poly.entity_id
_entity_poly.type
_entity_poly.pdbx_seq_one_letter_code
_entity_poly.pdbx_strand_id
1 'polypeptide(L)'
;MNKIIDRDSFQQVGSVTNAIVNGLAKERRWDGKPITEAGVYSMVPIETYHRDTELFNGFSVSSSGLRTILRRPLEYWYASPYNPKAEEPEGSKALDFGKAAHMLLLGEDGFAERYVLRPEKYEDNKGVWKPWSGNSHACQAWLAKQADEGRTVITQTEIDHIKHIAEALSNKEAIRLGILNGRIERSIFTKRNGIWLKNRPDVIPNDSGDFVDLKTAASVDDKSLSTAIYAHGYHIQAGFTRMVVRDVLGEDAFSSFTFVFVEKTAPYDVRVVTLKDADIDLGEQQARIGLQVLEKCLKTGEWPGYDGHEQHMSFIEMPAWARTRVEDEIKHQEIAA
;
A
#
# COMPACT_ATOMS: atom_id res chain seq x y z
N MET A 1 -48.88 11.91 7.34
CA MET A 1 -47.57 11.44 7.80
C MET A 1 -47.30 10.09 7.14
N ASN A 2 -46.79 10.10 5.90
CA ASN A 2 -46.40 8.86 5.23
C ASN A 2 -44.94 8.56 5.56
N LYS A 3 -44.69 7.32 5.97
CA LYS A 3 -43.39 6.79 6.40
C LYS A 3 -42.29 7.13 5.38
N ILE A 4 -41.35 7.97 5.80
CA ILE A 4 -40.04 8.17 5.17
C ILE A 4 -39.16 6.99 5.61
N ILE A 5 -39.51 5.80 5.16
CA ILE A 5 -38.62 4.65 5.24
C ILE A 5 -38.43 4.26 3.78
N ASP A 6 -37.35 4.76 3.20
CA ASP A 6 -36.90 4.36 1.88
C ASP A 6 -36.54 2.88 1.93
N ARG A 7 -37.45 2.03 1.46
CA ARG A 7 -37.29 0.58 1.55
C ARG A 7 -36.13 0.07 0.71
N ASP A 8 -35.72 0.80 -0.33
CA ASP A 8 -34.68 0.37 -1.26
C ASP A 8 -33.29 0.53 -0.64
N SER A 9 -33.02 1.65 0.06
CA SER A 9 -31.76 1.81 0.81
C SER A 9 -31.62 0.79 1.95
N PHE A 10 -32.71 0.45 2.65
CA PHE A 10 -32.67 -0.61 3.67
C PHE A 10 -32.44 -2.01 3.06
N GLN A 11 -32.93 -2.28 1.85
CA GLN A 11 -32.65 -3.54 1.14
C GLN A 11 -31.18 -3.63 0.70
N GLN A 12 -30.60 -2.53 0.20
CA GLN A 12 -29.19 -2.47 -0.16
C GLN A 12 -28.27 -2.63 1.05
N VAL A 13 -28.53 -1.92 2.16
CA VAL A 13 -27.76 -2.11 3.40
C VAL A 13 -27.87 -3.56 3.89
N GLY A 14 -29.08 -4.13 3.85
CA GLY A 14 -29.29 -5.54 4.21
C GLY A 14 -28.51 -6.51 3.32
N SER A 15 -28.39 -6.25 2.02
CA SER A 15 -27.64 -7.12 1.10
C SER A 15 -26.13 -7.02 1.32
N VAL A 16 -25.60 -5.81 1.51
CA VAL A 16 -24.18 -5.56 1.85
C VAL A 16 -23.79 -6.27 3.14
N THR A 17 -24.56 -6.04 4.22
CA THR A 17 -24.31 -6.66 5.52
C THR A 17 -24.36 -8.18 5.43
N ASN A 18 -25.36 -8.74 4.74
CA ASN A 18 -25.45 -10.20 4.56
C ASN A 18 -24.28 -10.76 3.75
N ALA A 19 -23.84 -10.08 2.69
CA ALA A 19 -22.70 -10.52 1.88
C ALA A 19 -21.41 -10.57 2.71
N ILE A 20 -21.10 -9.50 3.44
CA ILE A 20 -19.93 -9.40 4.32
C ILE A 20 -19.99 -10.48 5.41
N VAL A 21 -21.09 -10.55 6.17
CA VAL A 21 -21.22 -11.50 7.29
C VAL A 21 -21.11 -12.95 6.81
N ASN A 22 -21.78 -13.31 5.72
CA ASN A 22 -21.75 -14.67 5.19
C ASN A 22 -20.38 -15.05 4.60
N GLY A 23 -19.73 -14.12 3.89
CA GLY A 23 -18.39 -14.35 3.35
C GLY A 23 -17.34 -14.47 4.45
N LEU A 24 -17.43 -13.61 5.47
CA LEU A 24 -16.54 -13.62 6.62
C LEU A 24 -16.79 -14.76 7.60
N ALA A 25 -17.98 -15.36 7.61
CA ALA A 25 -18.25 -16.60 8.35
C ALA A 25 -17.46 -17.80 7.80
N LYS A 26 -16.98 -17.70 6.55
CA LYS A 26 -16.12 -18.70 5.90
C LYS A 26 -14.63 -18.35 6.00
N GLU A 27 -14.26 -17.40 6.86
CA GLU A 27 -12.86 -17.07 7.13
C GLU A 27 -12.08 -18.32 7.56
N ARG A 28 -10.91 -18.52 6.97
CA ARG A 28 -10.00 -19.63 7.28
C ARG A 28 -8.76 -19.13 7.99
N ARG A 29 -8.35 -19.82 9.04
CA ARG A 29 -7.02 -19.63 9.62
C ARG A 29 -6.02 -20.35 8.72
N TRP A 30 -4.99 -19.64 8.24
CA TRP A 30 -3.93 -20.25 7.45
C TRP A 30 -3.16 -21.29 8.29
N ASP A 31 -2.91 -22.46 7.70
CA ASP A 31 -2.32 -23.62 8.36
C ASP A 31 -0.84 -23.85 7.99
N GLY A 32 -0.23 -22.89 7.29
CA GLY A 32 1.15 -22.97 6.81
C GLY A 32 1.30 -23.69 5.47
N LYS A 33 0.23 -24.19 4.86
CA LYS A 33 0.29 -24.89 3.55
C LYS A 33 -0.07 -23.95 2.40
N PRO A 34 0.31 -24.29 1.16
CA PRO A 34 -0.09 -23.54 -0.02
C PRO A 34 -1.61 -23.36 -0.10
N ILE A 35 -2.04 -22.14 -0.37
CA ILE A 35 -3.44 -21.77 -0.54
C ILE A 35 -3.92 -22.24 -1.93
N THR A 36 -4.94 -23.09 -1.93
CA THR A 36 -5.54 -23.67 -3.14
C THR A 36 -6.95 -23.18 -3.43
N GLU A 37 -7.60 -22.50 -2.47
CA GLU A 37 -8.98 -22.05 -2.59
C GLU A 37 -9.13 -20.54 -2.33
N ALA A 38 -9.98 -19.89 -3.14
CA ALA A 38 -10.35 -18.49 -2.94
C ALA A 38 -11.12 -18.32 -1.63
N GLY A 39 -10.88 -17.23 -0.90
CA GLY A 39 -11.49 -16.98 0.40
C GLY A 39 -10.79 -15.90 1.21
N VAL A 40 -11.30 -15.66 2.41
CA VAL A 40 -10.67 -14.80 3.42
C VAL A 40 -9.80 -15.67 4.33
N TYR A 41 -8.57 -15.24 4.54
CA TYR A 41 -7.58 -15.93 5.36
C TYR A 41 -7.04 -15.02 6.47
N SER A 42 -6.97 -15.55 7.68
CA SER A 42 -6.29 -14.95 8.82
C SER A 42 -4.95 -15.64 9.09
N MET A 43 -4.08 -14.95 9.82
CA MET A 43 -2.76 -15.44 10.24
C MET A 43 -1.77 -15.77 9.11
N VAL A 44 -1.96 -15.21 7.90
CA VAL A 44 -0.92 -15.23 6.87
C VAL A 44 0.11 -14.15 7.22
N PRO A 45 1.37 -14.49 7.56
CA PRO A 45 2.39 -13.50 7.87
C PRO A 45 2.61 -12.53 6.72
N ILE A 46 2.90 -11.26 7.03
CA ILE A 46 3.04 -10.22 5.99
C ILE A 46 4.21 -10.51 5.03
N GLU A 47 5.31 -11.06 5.54
CA GLU A 47 6.46 -11.44 4.71
C GLU A 47 6.11 -12.60 3.77
N THR A 48 5.39 -13.62 4.25
CA THR A 48 4.85 -14.70 3.41
C THR A 48 3.93 -14.13 2.33
N TYR A 49 3.00 -13.24 2.70
CA TYR A 49 2.11 -12.58 1.75
C TYR A 49 2.87 -11.85 0.63
N HIS A 50 3.99 -11.20 0.94
CA HIS A 50 4.75 -10.41 -0.02
C HIS A 50 5.74 -11.23 -0.86
N ARG A 51 6.48 -12.15 -0.24
CA ARG A 51 7.68 -12.76 -0.85
C ARG A 51 7.57 -14.24 -1.17
N ASP A 52 6.69 -14.97 -0.49
CA ASP A 52 6.60 -16.42 -0.68
C ASP A 52 5.93 -16.76 -2.01
N THR A 53 6.71 -17.32 -2.94
CA THR A 53 6.25 -17.74 -4.26
C THR A 53 5.50 -19.07 -4.23
N GLU A 54 5.61 -19.84 -3.13
CA GLU A 54 4.94 -21.10 -2.88
C GLU A 54 3.66 -20.96 -2.03
N LEU A 55 3.36 -19.74 -1.55
CA LEU A 55 2.11 -19.45 -0.83
C LEU A 55 0.86 -19.90 -1.60
N PHE A 56 0.94 -19.95 -2.94
CA PHE A 56 -0.14 -20.41 -3.79
C PHE A 56 0.33 -21.49 -4.76
N ASN A 57 -0.63 -22.27 -5.30
CA ASN A 57 -0.39 -23.18 -6.41
C ASN A 57 -0.26 -22.47 -7.79
N GLY A 58 0.48 -21.36 -7.84
CA GLY A 58 0.71 -20.60 -9.07
C GLY A 58 1.21 -19.17 -8.82
N PHE A 59 1.37 -18.43 -9.91
CA PHE A 59 1.78 -17.03 -9.86
C PHE A 59 0.75 -16.19 -9.10
N SER A 60 1.22 -15.24 -8.29
CA SER A 60 0.36 -14.34 -7.51
C SER A 60 0.78 -12.90 -7.68
N VAL A 61 -0.20 -11.98 -7.61
CA VAL A 61 0.03 -10.54 -7.73
C VAL A 61 -0.88 -9.77 -6.78
N SER A 62 -0.35 -8.70 -6.18
CA SER A 62 -1.12 -7.75 -5.37
C SER A 62 -1.46 -6.47 -6.16
N SER A 63 -2.29 -5.60 -5.58
CA SER A 63 -2.55 -4.27 -6.14
C SER A 63 -1.26 -3.48 -6.38
N SER A 64 -0.31 -3.50 -5.44
CA SER A 64 0.99 -2.83 -5.61
C SER A 64 1.79 -3.41 -6.78
N GLY A 65 1.80 -4.73 -6.95
CA GLY A 65 2.43 -5.41 -8.08
C GLY A 65 1.81 -4.98 -9.41
N LEU A 66 0.48 -4.95 -9.50
CA LEU A 66 -0.23 -4.50 -10.71
C LEU A 66 0.03 -3.03 -11.04
N ARG A 67 0.11 -2.14 -10.04
CA ARG A 67 0.47 -0.74 -10.28
C ARG A 67 1.88 -0.60 -10.85
N THR A 68 2.83 -1.40 -10.38
CA THR A 68 4.18 -1.45 -10.97
C THR A 68 4.16 -1.99 -12.38
N ILE A 69 3.39 -3.05 -12.66
CA ILE A 69 3.22 -3.62 -14.01
C ILE A 69 2.64 -2.58 -14.97
N LEU A 70 1.60 -1.84 -14.57
CA LEU A 70 1.00 -0.79 -15.38
C LEU A 70 1.97 0.36 -15.68
N ARG A 71 2.91 0.63 -14.77
CA ARG A 71 3.92 1.67 -14.95
C ARG A 71 5.09 1.19 -15.81
N ARG A 72 5.65 0.01 -15.50
CA ARG A 72 6.78 -0.60 -16.20
C ARG A 72 6.89 -2.11 -15.86
N PRO A 73 6.44 -3.02 -16.74
CA PRO A 73 6.52 -4.47 -16.49
C PRO A 73 7.93 -4.98 -16.16
N LEU A 74 8.94 -4.43 -16.84
CA LEU A 74 10.35 -4.75 -16.55
C LEU A 74 10.74 -4.44 -15.11
N GLU A 75 10.25 -3.34 -14.54
CA GLU A 75 10.53 -3.00 -13.14
C GLU A 75 9.90 -3.98 -12.17
N TYR A 76 8.65 -4.38 -12.43
CA TYR A 76 8.00 -5.39 -11.63
C TYR A 76 8.80 -6.70 -11.63
N TRP A 77 9.26 -7.16 -12.81
CA TRP A 77 10.01 -8.41 -12.92
C TRP A 77 11.36 -8.38 -12.20
N TYR A 78 12.12 -7.29 -12.30
CA TYR A 78 13.41 -7.18 -11.61
C TYR A 78 13.27 -7.18 -10.08
N ALA A 79 12.16 -6.66 -9.54
CA ALA A 79 11.88 -6.70 -8.11
C ALA A 79 11.06 -7.94 -7.67
N SER A 80 10.64 -8.81 -8.61
CA SER A 80 9.70 -9.89 -8.32
C SER A 80 10.40 -11.07 -7.65
N PRO A 81 9.86 -11.65 -6.56
CA PRO A 81 10.44 -12.87 -5.99
C PRO A 81 10.34 -14.09 -6.93
N TYR A 82 9.51 -14.02 -7.97
CA TYR A 82 9.44 -15.05 -9.01
C TYR A 82 10.61 -15.00 -10.01
N ASN A 83 11.39 -13.92 -10.00
CA ASN A 83 12.59 -13.80 -10.82
C ASN A 83 13.80 -14.39 -10.05
N PRO A 84 14.46 -15.45 -10.57
CA PRO A 84 15.66 -16.01 -9.91
C PRO A 84 16.84 -15.04 -9.81
N LYS A 85 16.80 -13.94 -10.57
CA LYS A 85 17.78 -12.86 -10.57
C LYS A 85 17.18 -11.56 -10.03
N ALA A 86 16.21 -11.66 -9.13
CA ALA A 86 15.62 -10.49 -8.51
C ALA A 86 16.68 -9.66 -7.82
N GLU A 87 16.60 -8.34 -7.99
CA GLU A 87 17.35 -7.39 -7.20
C GLU A 87 16.44 -6.88 -6.09
N GLU A 88 16.95 -6.88 -4.85
CA GLU A 88 16.19 -6.30 -3.75
C GLU A 88 16.11 -4.78 -3.94
N PRO A 89 14.90 -4.20 -3.99
CA PRO A 89 14.76 -2.75 -3.99
C PRO A 89 15.34 -2.18 -2.71
N GLU A 90 16.08 -1.08 -2.80
CA GLU A 90 16.50 -0.33 -1.61
C GLU A 90 15.26 0.11 -0.81
N GLY A 91 15.14 -0.39 0.43
CA GLY A 91 14.12 0.08 1.36
C GLY A 91 14.33 1.56 1.67
N SER A 92 13.24 2.33 1.80
CA SER A 92 13.33 3.73 2.23
C SER A 92 12.81 3.90 3.65
N LYS A 93 13.51 4.71 4.46
CA LYS A 93 13.11 5.03 5.84
C LYS A 93 11.68 5.57 5.95
N ALA A 94 11.23 6.30 4.92
CA ALA A 94 9.88 6.85 4.87
C ALA A 94 8.79 5.76 4.77
N LEU A 95 9.10 4.62 4.14
CA LEU A 95 8.22 3.45 4.09
C LEU A 95 8.24 2.71 5.43
N ASP A 96 9.40 2.61 6.07
CA ASP A 96 9.54 1.94 7.36
C ASP A 96 8.73 2.62 8.46
N PHE A 97 8.79 3.96 8.53
CA PHE A 97 7.94 4.74 9.43
C PHE A 97 6.45 4.51 9.14
N GLY A 98 6.05 4.54 7.87
CA GLY A 98 4.66 4.34 7.47
C GLY A 98 4.13 2.98 7.92
N LYS A 99 4.91 1.91 7.71
CA LYS A 99 4.58 0.55 8.18
C LYS A 99 4.50 0.48 9.71
N ALA A 100 5.44 1.11 10.42
CA ALA A 100 5.44 1.12 11.89
C ALA A 100 4.21 1.84 12.45
N ALA A 101 3.90 3.01 11.88
CA ALA A 101 2.71 3.79 12.25
C ALA A 101 1.44 2.98 11.99
N HIS A 102 1.31 2.41 10.80
CA HIS A 102 0.15 1.61 10.42
C HIS A 102 -0.11 0.44 11.38
N MET A 103 0.95 -0.33 11.68
CA MET A 103 0.91 -1.47 12.59
C MET A 103 0.44 -1.06 13.99
N LEU A 104 1.02 0.01 14.57
CA LEU A 104 0.65 0.50 15.90
C LEU A 104 -0.75 1.12 15.96
N LEU A 105 -1.14 1.87 14.92
CA LEU A 105 -2.39 2.64 14.91
C LEU A 105 -3.60 1.75 14.66
N LEU A 106 -3.45 0.67 13.88
CA LEU A 106 -4.50 -0.33 13.67
C LEU A 106 -4.49 -1.42 14.73
N GLY A 107 -3.42 -1.52 15.54
CA GLY A 107 -3.30 -2.54 16.58
C GLY A 107 -2.96 -3.92 16.04
N GLU A 108 -2.13 -3.98 14.99
CA GLU A 108 -1.61 -5.22 14.44
C GLU A 108 -0.62 -5.89 15.40
N ASP A 109 -0.65 -7.23 15.47
CA ASP A 109 0.24 -8.00 16.32
C ASP A 109 1.65 -8.11 15.70
N GLY A 110 2.67 -8.26 16.56
CA GLY A 110 4.03 -8.57 16.10
C GLY A 110 5.00 -7.37 16.08
N PHE A 111 4.64 -6.23 16.67
CA PHE A 111 5.44 -5.00 16.56
C PHE A 111 6.80 -5.17 17.23
N ALA A 112 6.85 -5.83 18.39
CA ALA A 112 8.09 -6.04 19.15
C ALA A 112 9.06 -7.02 18.45
N GLU A 113 8.53 -7.89 17.60
CA GLU A 113 9.27 -8.85 16.80
C GLU A 113 9.87 -8.18 15.56
N ARG A 114 9.15 -7.24 14.94
CA ARG A 114 9.57 -6.55 13.70
C ARG A 114 10.37 -5.27 13.95
N TYR A 115 10.13 -4.59 15.06
CA TYR A 115 10.72 -3.29 15.35
C TYR A 115 11.52 -3.31 16.64
N VAL A 116 12.64 -2.59 16.62
CA VAL A 116 13.50 -2.43 17.78
C VAL A 116 13.80 -0.95 18.00
N LEU A 117 13.62 -0.49 19.24
CA LEU A 117 13.94 0.88 19.61
C LEU A 117 15.45 1.10 19.57
N ARG A 118 15.88 2.11 18.84
CA ARG A 118 17.28 2.54 18.80
C ARG A 118 17.75 2.97 20.19
N PRO A 119 18.86 2.42 20.71
CA PRO A 119 19.43 2.86 21.97
C PRO A 119 19.79 4.36 21.94
N GLU A 120 19.60 5.05 23.07
CA GLU A 120 20.02 6.45 23.21
C GLU A 120 21.55 6.59 23.33
N LYS A 121 22.20 5.56 23.87
CA LYS A 121 23.64 5.50 24.12
C LYS A 121 24.20 4.17 23.65
N TYR A 122 25.48 4.17 23.33
CA TYR A 122 26.26 2.97 23.05
C TYR A 122 27.52 2.94 23.92
N GLU A 123 28.00 1.74 24.22
CA GLU A 123 29.28 1.53 24.87
C GLU A 123 30.38 1.39 23.80
N ASP A 124 31.44 2.19 23.89
CA ASP A 124 32.56 2.08 22.96
C ASP A 124 33.52 0.93 23.33
N ASN A 125 34.52 0.69 22.48
CA ASN A 125 35.49 -0.40 22.69
C ASN A 125 36.33 -0.26 23.98
N LYS A 126 36.22 0.85 24.72
CA LYS A 126 36.90 1.09 26.00
C LYS A 126 35.95 0.98 27.20
N GLY A 127 34.69 0.56 26.98
CA GLY A 127 33.68 0.48 28.03
C GLY A 127 33.06 1.83 28.41
N VAL A 128 33.21 2.87 27.57
CA VAL A 128 32.69 4.22 27.85
C VAL A 128 31.36 4.43 27.14
N TRP A 129 30.33 4.76 27.91
CA TRP A 129 29.00 5.09 27.39
C TRP A 129 28.96 6.48 26.76
N LYS A 130 28.51 6.54 25.50
CA LYS A 130 28.41 7.78 24.69
C LYS A 130 27.03 7.89 24.05
N PRO A 131 26.53 9.11 23.74
CA PRO A 131 25.32 9.28 22.94
C PRO A 131 25.42 8.53 21.62
N TRP A 132 24.28 7.99 21.14
CA TRP A 132 24.20 7.27 19.88
C TRP A 132 24.86 8.05 18.74
N SER A 133 25.70 7.36 17.95
CA SER A 133 26.31 7.93 16.75
C SER A 133 26.34 6.89 15.64
N GLY A 134 25.59 7.12 14.57
CA GLY A 134 25.53 6.19 13.42
C GLY A 134 26.87 5.97 12.71
N ASN A 135 27.88 6.79 13.00
CA ASN A 135 29.24 6.68 12.47
C ASN A 135 30.16 5.83 13.36
N SER A 136 29.73 5.45 14.56
CA SER A 136 30.50 4.58 15.45
C SER A 136 30.46 3.14 14.96
N HIS A 137 31.61 2.45 14.95
CA HIS A 137 31.68 1.02 14.65
C HIS A 137 30.74 0.18 15.51
N ALA A 138 30.59 0.50 16.80
CA ALA A 138 29.68 -0.22 17.70
C ALA A 138 28.21 -0.02 17.29
N CYS A 139 27.82 1.20 16.92
CA CYS A 139 26.46 1.48 16.43
C CYS A 139 26.21 0.82 15.07
N GLN A 140 27.17 0.85 14.15
CA GLN A 140 27.07 0.18 12.85
C GLN A 140 26.95 -1.34 13.00
N ALA A 141 27.74 -1.94 13.89
CA ALA A 141 27.64 -3.37 14.20
C ALA A 141 26.28 -3.72 14.82
N TRP A 142 25.75 -2.87 15.70
CA TRP A 142 24.40 -3.05 16.24
C TRP A 142 23.32 -2.97 15.16
N LEU A 143 23.39 -1.97 14.27
CA LEU A 143 22.45 -1.81 13.15
C LEU A 143 22.49 -3.02 12.21
N ALA A 144 23.69 -3.48 11.85
CA ALA A 144 23.88 -4.67 11.01
C ALA A 144 23.28 -5.92 11.68
N LYS A 145 23.51 -6.11 12.99
CA LYS A 145 22.89 -7.20 13.74
C LYS A 145 21.36 -7.14 13.71
N GLN A 146 20.76 -5.96 13.84
CA GLN A 146 19.30 -5.83 13.79
C GLN A 146 18.77 -6.18 12.39
N ALA A 147 19.46 -5.75 11.34
CA ALA A 147 19.11 -6.08 9.96
C ALA A 147 19.23 -7.60 9.69
N ASP A 148 20.29 -8.25 10.18
CA ASP A 148 20.49 -9.71 10.08
C ASP A 148 19.38 -10.49 10.80
N GLU A 149 18.83 -9.94 11.88
CA GLU A 149 17.68 -10.49 12.62
C GLU A 149 16.33 -10.11 11.99
N GLY A 150 16.33 -9.40 10.85
CA GLY A 150 15.12 -8.96 10.16
C GLY A 150 14.33 -7.87 10.88
N ARG A 151 14.97 -7.14 11.81
CA ARG A 151 14.33 -6.10 12.62
C ARG A 151 14.60 -4.70 12.07
N THR A 152 13.54 -3.93 11.95
CA THR A 152 13.59 -2.52 11.56
C THR A 152 13.85 -1.65 12.78
N VAL A 153 14.87 -0.81 12.70
CA VAL A 153 15.24 0.10 13.78
C VAL A 153 14.33 1.32 13.75
N ILE A 154 13.64 1.58 14.85
CA ILE A 154 12.80 2.77 15.04
C ILE A 154 13.40 3.68 16.12
N THR A 155 13.28 4.98 15.95
CA THR A 155 13.80 5.98 16.88
C THR A 155 12.75 6.44 17.88
N GLN A 156 13.18 6.96 19.03
CA GLN A 156 12.26 7.55 20.01
C GLN A 156 11.42 8.68 19.40
N THR A 157 12.03 9.52 18.57
CA THR A 157 11.34 10.60 17.85
C THR A 157 10.23 10.07 16.93
N GLU A 158 10.48 8.98 16.20
CA GLU A 158 9.46 8.35 15.35
C GLU A 158 8.31 7.76 16.18
N ILE A 159 8.61 7.11 17.32
CA ILE A 159 7.59 6.64 18.27
C ILE A 159 6.75 7.82 18.77
N ASP A 160 7.36 8.94 19.10
CA ASP A 160 6.65 10.12 19.59
C ASP A 160 5.79 10.77 18.50
N HIS A 161 6.24 10.78 17.23
CA HIS A 161 5.37 11.15 16.11
C HIS A 161 4.16 10.22 15.98
N ILE A 162 4.34 8.90 16.10
CA ILE A 162 3.23 7.94 16.03
C ILE A 162 2.21 8.17 17.17
N LYS A 163 2.68 8.50 18.38
CA LYS A 163 1.78 8.87 19.50
C LYS A 163 0.96 10.12 19.19
N HIS A 164 1.58 11.17 18.65
CA HIS A 164 0.84 12.38 18.26
C HIS A 164 -0.15 12.11 17.13
N ILE A 165 0.20 11.24 16.17
CA ILE A 165 -0.72 10.78 15.13
C ILE A 165 -1.92 10.06 15.74
N ALA A 166 -1.70 9.15 16.71
CA ALA A 166 -2.79 8.45 17.40
C ALA A 166 -3.74 9.44 18.11
N GLU A 167 -3.18 10.45 18.79
CA GLU A 167 -3.96 11.52 19.42
C GLU A 167 -4.77 12.31 18.39
N ALA A 168 -4.15 12.75 17.29
CA ALA A 168 -4.81 13.49 16.23
C ALA A 168 -5.95 12.69 15.56
N LEU A 169 -5.74 11.39 15.31
CA LEU A 169 -6.77 10.49 14.81
C LEU A 169 -7.96 10.41 15.78
N SER A 170 -7.69 10.25 17.08
CA SER A 170 -8.74 10.13 18.11
C SER A 170 -9.65 11.37 18.21
N ASN A 171 -9.17 12.53 17.76
CA ASN A 171 -9.93 13.78 17.75
C ASN A 171 -10.91 13.89 16.58
N LYS A 172 -10.81 13.07 15.53
CA LYS A 172 -11.73 13.10 14.38
C LYS A 172 -12.98 12.28 14.65
N GLU A 173 -14.14 12.87 14.36
CA GLU A 173 -15.44 12.24 14.61
C GLU A 173 -15.60 10.88 13.92
N ALA A 174 -15.25 10.77 12.63
CA ALA A 174 -15.32 9.52 11.90
C ALA A 174 -14.49 8.38 12.55
N ILE A 175 -13.33 8.70 13.11
CA ILE A 175 -12.50 7.73 13.85
C ILE A 175 -13.19 7.29 15.13
N ARG A 176 -13.75 8.23 15.91
CA ARG A 176 -14.51 7.92 17.14
C ARG A 176 -15.78 7.11 16.88
N LEU A 177 -16.39 7.32 15.71
CA LEU A 177 -17.54 6.52 15.24
C LEU A 177 -17.13 5.14 14.69
N GLY A 178 -15.83 4.84 14.67
CA GLY A 178 -15.34 3.50 14.38
C GLY A 178 -15.13 3.20 12.91
N ILE A 179 -14.83 4.20 12.07
CA ILE A 179 -14.46 3.95 10.67
C ILE A 179 -13.22 3.03 10.53
N LEU A 180 -12.38 2.95 11.57
CA LEU A 180 -11.25 2.01 11.64
C LEU A 180 -11.56 0.73 12.45
N ASN A 181 -12.79 0.56 12.97
CA ASN A 181 -13.18 -0.56 13.84
C ASN A 181 -13.69 -1.76 13.03
N GLY A 182 -12.89 -2.26 12.10
CA GLY A 182 -13.19 -3.45 11.30
C GLY A 182 -12.23 -4.61 11.58
N ARG A 183 -12.27 -5.63 10.70
CA ARG A 183 -11.29 -6.72 10.75
C ARG A 183 -10.00 -6.28 10.07
N ILE A 184 -8.90 -6.34 10.82
CA ILE A 184 -7.55 -6.05 10.33
C ILE A 184 -6.78 -7.36 10.04
N GLU A 185 -5.63 -7.24 9.39
CA GLU A 185 -4.71 -8.34 9.07
C GLU A 185 -5.36 -9.53 8.32
N ARG A 186 -6.48 -9.30 7.63
CA ARG A 186 -7.16 -10.30 6.80
C ARG A 186 -6.74 -10.21 5.35
N SER A 187 -6.36 -11.34 4.78
CA SER A 187 -6.06 -11.42 3.35
C SER A 187 -7.23 -12.05 2.60
N ILE A 188 -7.67 -11.39 1.54
CA ILE A 188 -8.71 -11.86 0.62
C ILE A 188 -8.01 -12.33 -0.65
N PHE A 189 -8.21 -13.59 -1.00
CA PHE A 189 -7.58 -14.22 -2.15
C PHE A 189 -8.63 -14.73 -3.13
N THR A 190 -8.41 -14.46 -4.41
CA THR A 190 -9.18 -15.05 -5.52
C THR A 190 -8.25 -15.42 -6.67
N LYS A 191 -8.73 -16.20 -7.64
CA LYS A 191 -7.95 -16.63 -8.79
C LYS A 191 -8.67 -16.23 -10.08
N ARG A 192 -7.96 -15.52 -10.97
CA ARG A 192 -8.45 -15.14 -12.31
C ARG A 192 -7.42 -15.57 -13.35
N ASN A 193 -7.86 -16.25 -14.40
CA ASN A 193 -7.00 -16.69 -15.52
C ASN A 193 -5.72 -17.42 -15.09
N GLY A 194 -5.79 -18.23 -14.02
CA GLY A 194 -4.64 -18.95 -13.49
C GLY A 194 -3.75 -18.16 -12.53
N ILE A 195 -3.96 -16.84 -12.38
CA ILE A 195 -3.18 -15.94 -11.53
C ILE A 195 -3.95 -15.68 -10.23
N TRP A 196 -3.27 -15.81 -9.10
CA TRP A 196 -3.81 -15.47 -7.79
C TRP A 196 -3.75 -13.97 -7.54
N LEU A 197 -4.87 -13.40 -7.10
CA LEU A 197 -5.00 -12.01 -6.72
C LEU A 197 -4.91 -11.90 -5.20
N LYS A 198 -3.95 -11.10 -4.72
CA LYS A 198 -3.66 -10.89 -3.31
C LYS A 198 -4.14 -9.51 -2.87
N ASN A 199 -5.16 -9.49 -2.02
CA ASN A 199 -5.64 -8.27 -1.41
C ASN A 199 -5.58 -8.41 0.12
N ARG A 200 -5.07 -7.38 0.80
CA ARG A 200 -5.09 -7.27 2.26
C ARG A 200 -5.46 -5.82 2.56
N PRO A 201 -6.76 -5.51 2.64
CA PRO A 201 -7.22 -4.20 3.10
C PRO A 201 -6.75 -3.98 4.54
N ASP A 202 -6.53 -2.71 4.89
CA ASP A 202 -6.18 -2.34 6.26
C ASP A 202 -7.33 -2.65 7.20
N VAL A 203 -8.55 -2.25 6.79
CA VAL A 203 -9.79 -2.47 7.54
C VAL A 203 -10.85 -3.03 6.62
N ILE A 204 -11.30 -4.26 6.91
CA ILE A 204 -12.51 -4.84 6.32
C ILE A 204 -13.70 -4.43 7.20
N PRO A 205 -14.74 -3.78 6.64
CA PRO A 205 -15.92 -3.36 7.41
C PRO A 205 -16.68 -4.56 7.97
N ASN A 206 -17.36 -4.37 9.10
CA ASN A 206 -18.21 -5.40 9.68
C ASN A 206 -19.52 -5.58 8.89
N ASP A 207 -20.07 -4.49 8.34
CA ASP A 207 -21.41 -4.46 7.74
C ASP A 207 -21.62 -3.38 6.66
N SER A 208 -20.90 -2.25 6.71
CA SER A 208 -21.13 -1.08 5.85
C SER A 208 -20.72 -1.25 4.38
N GLY A 209 -19.78 -2.16 4.10
CA GLY A 209 -19.13 -2.27 2.79
C GLY A 209 -18.17 -1.11 2.47
N ASP A 210 -17.88 -0.22 3.43
CA ASP A 210 -16.84 0.80 3.28
C ASP A 210 -15.47 0.23 3.68
N PHE A 211 -14.61 -0.01 2.70
CA PHE A 211 -13.24 -0.46 2.96
C PHE A 211 -12.35 0.75 3.24
N VAL A 212 -11.57 0.66 4.32
CA VAL A 212 -10.83 1.82 4.83
C VAL A 212 -9.34 1.53 4.82
N ASP A 213 -8.56 2.52 4.40
CA ASP A 213 -7.12 2.45 4.30
C ASP A 213 -6.46 3.67 4.96
N LEU A 214 -5.50 3.41 5.85
CA LEU A 214 -4.79 4.43 6.63
C LEU A 214 -3.48 4.79 5.94
N LYS A 215 -3.34 6.06 5.58
CA LYS A 215 -2.16 6.58 4.89
C LYS A 215 -1.51 7.71 5.67
N THR A 216 -0.21 7.58 5.92
CA THR A 216 0.61 8.72 6.33
C THR A 216 0.97 9.59 5.12
N ALA A 217 0.90 10.91 5.25
CA ALA A 217 1.13 11.87 4.18
C ALA A 217 2.09 13.00 4.61
N ALA A 218 2.67 13.72 3.64
CA ALA A 218 3.46 14.92 3.92
C ALA A 218 2.59 16.18 4.09
N SER A 219 1.45 16.22 3.41
CA SER A 219 0.42 17.25 3.51
C SER A 219 -0.94 16.63 3.22
N VAL A 220 -1.99 17.15 3.85
CA VAL A 220 -3.39 16.70 3.65
C VAL A 220 -4.28 17.75 2.97
N ASP A 221 -3.69 18.76 2.34
CA ASP A 221 -4.42 19.68 1.46
C ASP A 221 -4.92 18.97 0.18
N ASP A 222 -5.97 19.51 -0.46
CA ASP A 222 -6.66 18.86 -1.58
C ASP A 222 -5.73 18.60 -2.79
N LYS A 223 -4.78 19.49 -3.06
CA LYS A 223 -3.83 19.32 -4.17
C LYS A 223 -2.86 18.18 -3.86
N SER A 224 -2.34 18.13 -2.64
CA SER A 224 -1.44 17.06 -2.20
C SER A 224 -2.13 15.70 -2.20
N LEU A 225 -3.36 15.61 -1.68
CA LEU A 225 -4.11 14.34 -1.65
C LEU A 225 -4.50 13.85 -3.05
N SER A 226 -5.03 14.72 -3.91
CA SER A 226 -5.38 14.34 -5.29
C SER A 226 -4.16 13.90 -6.09
N THR A 227 -3.02 14.60 -5.94
CA THR A 227 -1.75 14.20 -6.54
C THR A 227 -1.30 12.83 -6.02
N ALA A 228 -1.38 12.59 -4.71
CA ALA A 228 -1.00 11.32 -4.11
C ALA A 228 -1.87 10.16 -4.61
N ILE A 229 -3.20 10.36 -4.72
CA ILE A 229 -4.15 9.35 -5.21
C ILE A 229 -3.80 8.90 -6.64
N TYR A 230 -3.41 9.83 -7.50
CA TYR A 230 -2.98 9.51 -8.86
C TYR A 230 -1.56 8.91 -8.87
N ALA A 231 -0.59 9.61 -8.30
CA ALA A 231 0.84 9.26 -8.38
C ALA A 231 1.16 7.90 -7.74
N HIS A 232 0.47 7.55 -6.64
CA HIS A 232 0.62 6.24 -6.00
C HIS A 232 -0.38 5.20 -6.50
N GLY A 233 -1.30 5.58 -7.40
CA GLY A 233 -2.34 4.71 -7.93
C GLY A 233 -3.28 4.16 -6.85
N TYR A 234 -3.70 5.00 -5.89
CA TYR A 234 -4.65 4.57 -4.84
C TYR A 234 -6.04 4.26 -5.40
N HIS A 235 -6.45 4.91 -6.49
CA HIS A 235 -7.66 4.55 -7.23
C HIS A 235 -7.59 3.12 -7.80
N ILE A 236 -6.43 2.70 -8.33
CA ILE A 236 -6.21 1.30 -8.78
C ILE A 236 -6.27 0.33 -7.60
N GLN A 237 -5.74 0.72 -6.42
CA GLN A 237 -5.84 -0.09 -5.21
C GLN A 237 -7.31 -0.30 -4.80
N ALA A 238 -8.12 0.76 -4.82
CA ALA A 238 -9.55 0.68 -4.50
C ALA A 238 -10.30 -0.20 -5.51
N GLY A 239 -10.11 0.01 -6.81
CA GLY A 239 -10.74 -0.80 -7.86
C GLY A 239 -10.32 -2.27 -7.82
N PHE A 240 -9.04 -2.56 -7.58
CA PHE A 240 -8.56 -3.93 -7.37
C PHE A 240 -9.18 -4.58 -6.12
N THR A 241 -9.30 -3.83 -5.02
CA THR A 241 -9.95 -4.31 -3.80
C THR A 241 -11.41 -4.65 -4.09
N ARG A 242 -12.14 -3.78 -4.79
CA ARG A 242 -13.52 -4.04 -5.20
C ARG A 242 -13.66 -5.34 -5.99
N MET A 243 -12.78 -5.58 -6.97
CA MET A 243 -12.80 -6.84 -7.73
C MET A 243 -12.64 -8.07 -6.84
N VAL A 244 -11.61 -8.07 -5.98
CA VAL A 244 -11.29 -9.23 -5.14
C VAL A 244 -12.35 -9.46 -4.08
N VAL A 245 -12.87 -8.39 -3.48
CA VAL A 245 -13.96 -8.44 -2.50
C VAL A 245 -15.22 -9.01 -3.13
N ARG A 246 -15.62 -8.54 -4.31
CA ARG A 246 -16.82 -9.03 -4.98
C ARG A 246 -16.73 -10.49 -5.37
N ASP A 247 -15.57 -10.92 -5.85
CA ASP A 247 -15.31 -12.33 -6.20
C ASP A 247 -15.45 -13.29 -5.00
N VAL A 248 -15.12 -12.83 -3.80
CA VAL A 248 -14.99 -13.69 -2.61
C VAL A 248 -16.15 -13.54 -1.61
N LEU A 249 -16.59 -12.31 -1.39
CA LEU A 249 -17.63 -11.96 -0.41
C LEU A 249 -19.01 -11.72 -1.06
N GLY A 250 -19.04 -11.53 -2.39
CA GLY A 250 -20.26 -11.28 -3.17
C GLY A 250 -20.33 -9.86 -3.74
N GLU A 251 -21.08 -9.69 -4.83
CA GLU A 251 -21.18 -8.43 -5.60
C GLU A 251 -21.54 -7.20 -4.76
N ASP A 252 -22.38 -7.39 -3.75
CA ASP A 252 -22.86 -6.32 -2.86
C ASP A 252 -21.92 -6.06 -1.67
N ALA A 253 -20.85 -6.83 -1.48
CA ALA A 253 -20.00 -6.70 -0.29
C ALA A 253 -19.12 -5.43 -0.29
N PHE A 254 -19.09 -4.68 -1.39
CA PHE A 254 -18.30 -3.46 -1.55
C PHE A 254 -19.21 -2.27 -1.90
N SER A 255 -19.25 -1.30 -0.99
CA SER A 255 -20.00 -0.05 -1.12
C SER A 255 -19.09 1.10 -1.51
N SER A 256 -18.00 1.32 -0.78
CA SER A 256 -17.11 2.47 -0.96
C SER A 256 -15.68 2.17 -0.52
N PHE A 257 -14.77 3.11 -0.81
CA PHE A 257 -13.38 3.07 -0.36
C PHE A 257 -12.97 4.41 0.25
N THR A 258 -12.67 4.40 1.55
CA THR A 258 -12.31 5.61 2.30
C THR A 258 -10.84 5.59 2.69
N PHE A 259 -10.16 6.70 2.45
CA PHE A 259 -8.81 6.93 2.96
C PHE A 259 -8.87 7.78 4.23
N VAL A 260 -8.10 7.37 5.23
CA VAL A 260 -7.74 8.20 6.37
C VAL A 260 -6.31 8.67 6.15
N PHE A 261 -6.13 9.92 5.74
CA PHE A 261 -4.82 10.53 5.61
C PHE A 261 -4.42 11.26 6.89
N VAL A 262 -3.18 11.09 7.32
CA VAL A 262 -2.61 11.82 8.46
C VAL A 262 -1.21 12.33 8.17
N GLU A 263 -0.93 13.58 8.53
CA GLU A 263 0.42 14.15 8.37
C GLU A 263 1.43 13.47 9.30
N LYS A 264 2.65 13.22 8.79
CA LYS A 264 3.73 12.57 9.54
C LYS A 264 4.34 13.48 10.62
N THR A 265 4.18 14.78 10.49
CA THR A 265 4.79 15.81 11.34
C THR A 265 3.74 16.81 11.79
N ALA A 266 4.06 17.61 12.81
CA ALA A 266 3.19 18.67 13.29
C ALA A 266 2.70 19.57 12.13
N PRO A 267 1.40 19.93 12.09
CA PRO A 267 0.40 19.80 13.16
C PRO A 267 -0.31 18.43 13.25
N TYR A 268 0.12 17.42 12.48
CA TYR A 268 -0.50 16.08 12.43
C TYR A 268 -1.96 16.12 11.95
N ASP A 269 -2.29 16.99 11.00
CA ASP A 269 -3.69 17.09 10.56
C ASP A 269 -4.15 15.78 9.89
N VAL A 270 -5.44 15.48 10.09
CA VAL A 270 -6.10 14.26 9.61
C VAL A 270 -7.24 14.64 8.67
N ARG A 271 -7.29 13.97 7.52
CA ARG A 271 -8.37 14.08 6.54
C ARG A 271 -8.94 12.70 6.25
N VAL A 272 -10.26 12.56 6.42
CA VAL A 272 -11.01 11.37 6.03
C VAL A 272 -11.70 11.68 4.71
N VAL A 273 -11.37 10.93 3.65
CA VAL A 273 -11.85 11.21 2.29
C VAL A 273 -12.27 9.92 1.60
N THR A 274 -13.51 9.88 1.14
CA THR A 274 -14.04 8.76 0.36
C THR A 274 -13.78 9.01 -1.14
N LEU A 275 -13.23 8.00 -1.82
CA LEU A 275 -12.98 8.09 -3.26
C LEU A 275 -14.32 8.03 -4.02
N LYS A 276 -14.45 8.82 -5.08
CA LYS A 276 -15.67 8.80 -5.90
C LYS A 276 -15.77 7.51 -6.72
N ASP A 277 -16.98 7.03 -6.92
CA ASP A 277 -17.24 5.80 -7.68
C ASP A 277 -16.61 5.83 -9.07
N ALA A 278 -16.64 6.97 -9.76
CA ALA A 278 -16.03 7.12 -11.08
C ALA A 278 -14.51 6.87 -11.09
N ASP A 279 -13.80 7.21 -10.00
CA ASP A 279 -12.36 6.96 -9.88
C ASP A 279 -12.09 5.49 -9.53
N ILE A 280 -12.97 4.85 -8.76
CA ILE A 280 -12.93 3.39 -8.48
C ILE A 280 -13.20 2.61 -9.78
N ASP A 281 -14.22 3.03 -10.54
CA ASP A 281 -14.37 2.99 -12.01
C ASP A 281 -13.09 2.71 -12.78
N LEU A 282 -12.34 3.79 -12.93
CA LEU A 282 -11.10 3.83 -13.70
C LEU A 282 -10.04 2.91 -13.10
N GLY A 283 -9.91 2.88 -11.77
CA GLY A 283 -8.96 2.02 -11.07
C GLY A 283 -9.21 0.53 -11.33
N GLU A 284 -10.47 0.11 -11.37
CA GLU A 284 -10.84 -1.26 -11.67
C GLU A 284 -10.55 -1.63 -13.13
N GLN A 285 -10.86 -0.73 -14.07
CA GLN A 285 -10.52 -0.91 -15.48
C GLN A 285 -9.01 -1.05 -15.67
N GLN A 286 -8.22 -0.21 -15.00
CA GLN A 286 -6.76 -0.29 -15.03
C GLN A 286 -6.25 -1.59 -14.39
N ALA A 287 -6.82 -2.03 -13.26
CA ALA A 287 -6.45 -3.30 -12.64
C ALA A 287 -6.67 -4.49 -13.60
N ARG A 288 -7.78 -4.51 -14.35
CA ARG A 288 -8.03 -5.50 -15.40
C ARG A 288 -7.01 -5.44 -16.53
N ILE A 289 -6.66 -4.25 -17.01
CA ILE A 289 -5.63 -4.07 -18.03
C ILE A 289 -4.27 -4.58 -17.52
N GLY A 290 -3.92 -4.26 -16.27
CA GLY A 290 -2.69 -4.71 -15.63
C GLY A 290 -2.61 -6.24 -15.57
N LEU A 291 -3.73 -6.93 -15.30
CA LEU A 291 -3.79 -8.39 -15.35
C LEU A 291 -3.57 -8.92 -16.77
N GLN A 292 -4.15 -8.30 -17.79
CA GLN A 292 -3.90 -8.70 -19.19
C GLN A 292 -2.43 -8.51 -19.60
N VAL A 293 -1.80 -7.42 -19.16
CA VAL A 293 -0.37 -7.17 -19.38
C VAL A 293 0.46 -8.25 -18.68
N LEU A 294 0.14 -8.57 -17.42
CA LEU A 294 0.81 -9.62 -16.67
C LEU A 294 0.66 -10.99 -17.36
N GLU A 295 -0.54 -11.36 -17.78
CA GLU A 295 -0.80 -12.61 -18.51
C GLU A 295 0.05 -12.70 -19.78
N LYS A 296 0.16 -11.61 -20.54
CA LYS A 296 1.02 -11.55 -21.71
C LYS A 296 2.49 -11.76 -21.34
N CYS A 297 2.99 -11.05 -20.33
CA CYS A 297 4.38 -11.18 -19.88
C CYS A 297 4.71 -12.61 -19.42
N LEU A 298 3.80 -13.23 -18.65
CA LEU A 298 3.96 -14.62 -18.21
C LEU A 298 3.93 -15.62 -19.38
N LYS A 299 3.10 -15.37 -20.39
CA LYS A 299 2.98 -16.25 -21.56
C LYS A 299 4.19 -16.15 -22.49
N THR A 300 4.74 -14.95 -22.70
CA THR A 300 5.87 -14.74 -23.62
C THR A 300 7.23 -14.86 -22.94
N GLY A 301 7.28 -14.67 -21.62
CA GLY A 301 8.54 -14.51 -20.88
C GLY A 301 9.19 -13.14 -21.08
N GLU A 302 8.51 -12.21 -21.75
CA GLU A 302 9.02 -10.88 -22.08
C GLU A 302 8.41 -9.82 -21.14
N TRP A 303 9.28 -8.99 -20.56
CA TRP A 303 8.89 -7.93 -19.63
C TRP A 303 9.33 -6.57 -20.21
N PRO A 304 8.44 -5.86 -20.92
CA PRO A 304 8.83 -4.64 -21.63
C PRO A 304 9.23 -3.47 -20.71
N GLY A 305 10.18 -2.65 -21.21
CA GLY A 305 10.55 -1.34 -20.67
C GLY A 305 9.63 -0.22 -21.16
N TYR A 306 10.11 1.03 -21.15
CA TYR A 306 9.34 2.19 -21.64
C TYR A 306 9.16 2.20 -23.16
N ASP A 307 10.14 1.68 -23.88
CA ASP A 307 10.13 1.43 -25.33
C ASP A 307 9.25 0.23 -25.72
N GLY A 308 8.77 -0.55 -24.76
CA GLY A 308 7.90 -1.68 -25.04
C GLY A 308 8.63 -2.78 -25.80
N HIS A 309 8.25 -2.93 -27.07
CA HIS A 309 8.92 -3.78 -28.05
C HIS A 309 9.35 -2.97 -29.29
N GLU A 310 9.39 -1.64 -29.17
CA GLU A 310 9.73 -0.75 -30.28
C GLU A 310 11.19 -0.98 -30.70
N GLN A 311 11.38 -1.34 -31.97
CA GLN A 311 12.70 -1.62 -32.54
C GLN A 311 13.36 -0.37 -33.15
N HIS A 312 12.68 0.78 -33.08
CA HIS A 312 13.10 2.03 -33.70
C HIS A 312 13.45 3.06 -32.64
N MET A 313 14.42 3.92 -32.94
CA MET A 313 14.77 5.03 -32.07
C MET A 313 13.63 6.06 -32.07
N SER A 314 13.06 6.33 -30.91
CA SER A 314 12.13 7.43 -30.70
C SER A 314 12.88 8.75 -30.55
N PHE A 315 12.37 9.83 -31.15
CA PHE A 315 12.87 11.18 -30.85
C PHE A 315 12.31 11.66 -29.52
N ILE A 316 13.11 12.42 -28.77
CA ILE A 316 12.66 13.14 -27.57
C ILE A 316 12.98 14.62 -27.72
N GLU A 317 12.11 15.45 -27.18
CA GLU A 317 12.26 16.91 -27.19
C GLU A 317 12.35 17.48 -25.79
N MET A 318 13.02 18.63 -25.67
CA MET A 318 12.95 19.43 -24.45
C MET A 318 11.50 19.88 -24.19
N PRO A 319 11.05 19.92 -22.92
CA PRO A 319 9.79 20.56 -22.57
C PRO A 319 9.75 22.01 -23.10
N ALA A 320 8.57 22.45 -23.57
CA ALA A 320 8.43 23.77 -24.21
C ALA A 320 8.97 24.92 -23.34
N TRP A 321 8.73 24.89 -22.03
CA TRP A 321 9.22 25.92 -21.10
C TRP A 321 10.75 25.98 -21.04
N ALA A 322 11.43 24.83 -21.16
CA ALA A 322 12.89 24.75 -21.11
C ALA A 322 13.49 25.31 -22.40
N ARG A 323 12.86 24.97 -23.54
CA ARG A 323 13.23 25.52 -24.84
C ARG A 323 13.14 27.05 -24.85
N THR A 324 12.01 27.62 -24.41
CA THR A 324 11.84 29.08 -24.31
C THR A 324 12.88 29.72 -23.40
N ARG A 325 13.17 29.12 -22.24
CA ARG A 325 14.19 29.63 -21.32
C ARG A 325 15.58 29.67 -21.95
N VAL A 326 15.97 28.61 -22.65
CA VAL A 326 17.25 28.55 -23.37
C VAL A 326 17.31 29.60 -24.48
N GLU A 327 16.23 29.76 -25.25
CA GLU A 327 16.14 30.79 -26.29
C GLU A 327 16.32 32.20 -25.71
N ASP A 328 15.73 32.48 -24.55
CA ASP A 328 15.91 33.76 -23.88
C ASP A 328 17.32 33.92 -23.30
N GLU A 329 17.90 32.89 -22.70
CA GLU A 329 19.30 32.90 -22.22
C GLU A 329 20.29 33.18 -23.37
N ILE A 330 20.07 32.62 -24.56
CA ILE A 330 20.88 32.89 -25.76
C ILE A 330 20.79 34.37 -26.15
N LYS A 331 19.57 34.94 -26.26
CA LYS A 331 19.40 36.36 -26.61
C LYS A 331 20.11 37.29 -25.62
N HIS A 332 20.08 36.97 -24.32
CA HIS A 332 20.79 37.77 -23.31
C HIS A 332 22.31 37.69 -23.46
N GLN A 333 22.85 36.50 -23.79
CA GLN A 333 24.27 36.31 -24.02
C GLN A 333 24.74 37.01 -25.30
N GLU A 334 23.94 37.00 -26.36
CA GLU A 334 24.21 37.72 -27.61
C GLU A 334 24.25 39.24 -27.41
N ILE A 335 23.41 39.78 -26.53
CA ILE A 335 23.46 41.22 -26.16
C ILE A 335 24.73 41.56 -25.37
N ALA A 336 25.24 40.62 -24.58
CA ALA A 336 26.39 40.83 -23.71
C ALA A 336 27.76 40.61 -24.38
N ALA A 337 27.79 40.01 -25.58
CA ALA A 337 28.99 39.70 -26.36
C ALA A 337 29.38 40.85 -27.31
#